data_AF-A0A397STT5-F1
#
_entry.id   AF-A0A397STT5-F1
#
_cell.length_a   1.000
_cell.length_b   1.000
_cell.length_c   1.000
_cell.angle_alpha   90.00
_cell.angle_beta   90.00
_cell.angle_gamma   90.00
#
_symmetry.space_group_name_H-M   'P 1'
#
loop_
_entity.id
_entity.type
_entity.pdbx_description
1 polymer ?
#
loop_
_entity_poly.entity_id
_entity_poly.type
_entity_poly.pdbx_seq_one_letter_code
_entity_poly.pdbx_strand_id
1 'polypeptide(L)'
;MLDPHLDHRPFSAEEKEYIYKWVEKYRKTNNGNIQWKFLQPEMKKKFGKLRSLNDLKNVWNVRKRRLERLAKNDDEIVTRNNFHNNIPIK
;
A
#
# COMPACT_ATOMS: atom_id res chain seq x y z
N MET A 1 1.95 27.28 5.12
CA MET A 1 3.39 27.18 4.84
C MET A 1 3.72 25.72 4.57
N LEU A 2 4.28 25.39 3.41
CA LEU A 2 4.87 24.08 3.14
C LEU A 2 6.29 24.09 3.71
N ASP A 3 6.71 23.03 4.41
CA ASP A 3 8.08 22.92 4.92
C ASP A 3 9.04 22.79 3.71
N PRO A 4 9.96 23.74 3.51
CA PRO A 4 10.85 23.77 2.35
C PRO A 4 11.84 22.59 2.29
N HIS A 5 11.99 21.82 3.37
CA HIS A 5 12.85 20.63 3.40
C HIS A 5 12.16 19.38 2.85
N LEU A 6 10.86 19.44 2.57
CA LEU A 6 10.11 18.31 2.03
C LEU A 6 10.36 18.16 0.54
N ASP A 7 10.74 16.95 0.13
CA ASP A 7 10.81 16.62 -1.29
C ASP A 7 9.38 16.35 -1.82
N HIS A 8 8.88 17.24 -2.66
CA HIS A 8 7.56 17.17 -3.29
C HIS A 8 7.54 16.44 -4.64
N ARG A 9 8.69 15.93 -5.12
CA ARG A 9 8.74 15.20 -6.41
C ARG A 9 7.90 13.92 -6.36
N PRO A 10 7.42 13.39 -7.49
CA PRO A 10 6.75 12.09 -7.49
C PRO A 10 7.60 10.99 -6.85
N PHE A 11 6.96 10.00 -6.22
CA PHE A 11 7.66 8.81 -5.74
C PHE A 11 8.06 7.94 -6.93
N SER A 12 9.34 7.58 -6.98
CA SER A 12 9.87 6.55 -7.88
C SER A 12 9.25 5.17 -7.58
N ALA A 13 9.36 4.24 -8.53
CA ALA A 13 8.91 2.87 -8.34
C ALA A 13 9.63 2.20 -7.15
N GLU A 14 10.93 2.43 -7.00
CA GLU A 14 11.76 1.89 -5.91
C GLU A 14 11.34 2.42 -4.54
N GLU A 15 11.06 3.72 -4.43
CA GLU A 15 10.55 4.32 -3.19
C GLU A 15 9.21 3.69 -2.79
N LYS A 16 8.29 3.53 -3.75
CA LYS A 16 6.98 2.89 -3.51
C LYS A 16 7.14 1.44 -3.05
N GLU A 17 7.96 0.66 -3.75
CA GLU A 17 8.26 -0.73 -3.42
C GLU A 17 8.83 -0.86 -2.00
N TYR A 18 9.73 0.04 -1.62
CA TYR A 18 10.29 0.06 -0.27
C TYR A 18 9.23 0.36 0.79
N ILE A 19 8.36 1.34 0.57
CA ILE A 19 7.24 1.65 1.48
C ILE A 19 6.35 0.42 1.66
N TYR A 20 6.01 -0.28 0.58
CA TYR A 20 5.16 -1.48 0.65
C TYR A 20 5.80 -2.58 1.49
N LYS A 21 7.06 -2.93 1.20
CA LYS A 21 7.81 -3.96 1.95
C LYS A 21 7.95 -3.61 3.42
N TRP A 22 8.27 -2.34 3.72
CA TRP A 22 8.40 -1.87 5.10
C TRP A 22 7.07 -1.99 5.85
N VAL A 23 5.97 -1.51 5.25
CA VAL A 23 4.64 -1.57 5.88
C VAL A 23 4.18 -3.00 6.09
N GLU A 24 4.35 -3.89 5.11
CA GLU A 24 3.99 -5.30 5.26
C GLU A 24 4.77 -5.98 6.39
N LYS A 25 6.08 -5.74 6.49
CA LYS A 25 6.91 -6.25 7.59
C LYS A 25 6.46 -5.67 8.94
N TYR A 26 6.26 -4.35 9.01
CA TYR A 26 5.88 -3.67 10.25
C TYR A 26 4.51 -4.11 10.76
N ARG A 27 3.53 -4.32 9.87
CA ARG A 27 2.17 -4.76 10.25
C ARG A 27 2.16 -6.15 10.87
N LYS A 28 3.00 -7.07 10.39
CA LYS A 28 3.13 -8.43 10.94
C LYS A 28 3.61 -8.42 12.39
N THR A 29 4.43 -7.44 12.78
CA THR A 29 5.01 -7.35 14.12
C THR A 29 4.25 -6.40 15.06
N ASN A 30 3.42 -5.49 14.55
CA ASN A 30 2.80 -4.41 15.33
C ASN A 30 1.26 -4.39 15.26
N ASN A 31 0.63 -5.57 15.15
CA ASN A 31 -0.83 -5.73 15.17
C ASN A 31 -1.58 -4.82 14.17
N GLY A 32 -0.96 -4.52 13.02
CA GLY A 32 -1.54 -3.70 11.96
C GLY A 32 -1.48 -2.18 12.14
N ASN A 33 -1.01 -1.64 13.28
CA ASN A 33 -0.90 -0.19 13.48
C ASN A 33 0.42 0.35 12.90
N ILE A 34 0.35 1.20 11.88
CA ILE A 34 1.53 1.70 11.15
C ILE A 34 2.01 3.02 11.77
N GLN A 35 3.21 3.02 12.33
CA GLN A 35 3.85 4.22 12.87
C GLN A 35 4.74 4.90 11.82
N TRP A 36 4.13 5.78 11.01
CA TRP A 36 4.78 6.51 9.91
C TRP A 36 6.01 7.32 10.33
N LYS A 37 6.05 7.78 11.58
CA LYS A 37 7.19 8.50 12.16
C LYS A 37 8.51 7.70 12.12
N PHE A 38 8.43 6.36 12.09
CA PHE A 38 9.60 5.50 11.95
C PHE A 38 9.98 5.24 10.49
N LEU A 39 9.02 5.31 9.56
CA LEU A 39 9.30 5.12 8.14
C LEU A 39 9.98 6.35 7.53
N GLN A 40 9.63 7.57 7.96
CA GLN A 40 10.22 8.80 7.43
C GLN A 40 11.75 8.87 7.56
N PRO A 41 12.38 8.61 8.73
CA PRO A 41 13.85 8.60 8.82
C PRO A 41 14.48 7.49 7.99
N GLU A 42 13.84 6.32 7.88
CA GLU A 42 14.32 5.22 7.03
C GLU A 42 14.30 5.60 5.54
N MET A 43 13.27 6.32 5.09
CA MET A 43 13.20 6.89 3.73
C MET A 43 14.33 7.89 3.48
N LYS A 44 14.58 8.79 4.44
CA LYS A 44 15.68 9.75 4.35
C LYS A 44 17.04 9.06 4.32
N LYS A 45 17.24 8.03 5.15
CA LYS A 45 18.48 7.25 5.21
C LYS A 45 18.75 6.48 3.91
N LYS A 46 17.72 5.89 3.31
CA LYS A 46 17.86 5.07 2.11
C LYS A 46 17.94 5.88 0.81
N PHE A 47 17.14 6.94 0.68
CA PHE A 47 16.97 7.68 -0.57
C PHE A 47 17.49 9.12 -0.52
N GLY A 48 17.97 9.59 0.65
CA GLY A 48 18.41 10.98 0.84
C GLY A 48 17.27 12.01 0.82
N LYS A 49 16.00 11.57 0.77
CA LYS A 49 14.82 12.43 0.59
C LYS A 49 13.96 12.46 1.84
N LEU A 50 13.67 13.66 2.33
CA LEU A 50 12.69 13.85 3.39
C LEU A 50 11.29 13.91 2.78
N ARG A 51 10.55 12.82 2.90
CA ARG A 51 9.14 12.73 2.48
C ARG A 51 8.22 13.08 3.62
N SER A 52 7.09 13.72 3.35
CA SER A 52 6.13 14.02 4.41
C SER A 52 5.44 12.74 4.90
N LEU A 53 5.02 12.72 6.17
CA LEU A 53 4.25 11.59 6.70
C LEU A 53 2.93 11.38 5.94
N ASN A 54 2.33 12.47 5.45
CA ASN A 54 1.11 12.44 4.67
C ASN A 54 1.33 11.74 3.31
N ASP A 55 2.45 12.02 2.66
CA ASP A 55 2.78 11.39 1.39
C ASP A 55 3.00 9.88 1.53
N LEU A 56 3.71 9.46 2.58
CA LEU A 56 3.93 8.04 2.88
C LEU A 56 2.59 7.32 3.11
N LYS A 57 1.69 7.94 3.89
CA LYS A 57 0.31 7.47 4.10
C LYS A 57 -0.45 7.36 2.78
N ASN A 58 -0.36 8.37 1.92
CA ASN A 58 -1.06 8.40 0.64
C ASN A 58 -0.60 7.29 -0.30
N VAL A 59 0.71 7.06 -0.41
CA VAL A 59 1.28 5.95 -1.20
C VAL A 59 0.70 4.61 -0.75
N TRP A 60 0.67 4.36 0.56
CA TRP A 60 0.10 3.14 1.10
C TRP A 60 -1.42 3.04 0.90
N ASN A 61 -2.17 4.12 1.13
CA ASN A 61 -3.63 4.12 0.98
C ASN A 61 -4.06 3.84 -0.48
N VAL A 62 -3.30 4.32 -1.47
CA VAL A 62 -3.52 3.97 -2.87
C VAL A 62 -3.30 2.47 -3.10
N ARG A 63 -2.21 1.91 -2.56
CA ARG A 63 -1.92 0.47 -2.66
C ARG A 63 -2.98 -0.38 -1.96
N LYS A 64 -3.39 0.00 -0.74
CA LYS A 64 -4.43 -0.66 0.06
C LYS A 64 -5.75 -0.73 -0.70
N ARG A 65 -6.24 0.40 -1.22
CA ARG A 65 -7.47 0.43 -2.04
C ARG A 65 -7.37 -0.44 -3.29
N ARG A 66 -6.19 -0.52 -3.92
CA ARG A 66 -5.97 -1.42 -5.05
C ARG A 66 -6.08 -2.88 -4.62
N LEU A 67 -5.49 -3.26 -3.49
CA LEU A 67 -5.58 -4.62 -2.95
C LEU A 67 -7.02 -5.00 -2.58
N GLU A 68 -7.75 -4.10 -1.93
CA GLU A 68 -9.16 -4.31 -1.56
C GLU A 68 -10.04 -4.54 -2.79
N ARG A 69 -9.79 -3.81 -3.89
CA ARG A 69 -10.52 -4.03 -5.16
C ARG A 69 -10.18 -5.37 -5.81
N LEU A 70 -8.91 -5.78 -5.77
CA LEU A 70 -8.50 -7.08 -6.32
C LEU A 70 -9.16 -8.23 -5.55
N ALA A 71 -9.15 -8.17 -4.22
CA ALA A 71 -9.81 -9.18 -3.38
C ALA A 71 -11.32 -9.31 -3.69
N LYS A 72 -12.02 -8.19 -3.85
CA LYS A 72 -13.45 -8.20 -4.22
C LYS A 72 -13.71 -8.83 -5.59
N ASN A 73 -12.84 -8.53 -6.57
CA ASN A 73 -12.97 -9.10 -7.90
C ASN A 73 -12.72 -10.62 -7.88
N ASP A 74 -11.76 -11.08 -7.09
CA ASP A 74 -11.47 -12.51 -6.92
C ASP A 74 -12.68 -13.23 -6.29
N ASP A 75 -13.29 -12.64 -5.26
CA ASP A 75 -14.51 -13.17 -4.63
C ASP A 75 -15.69 -13.24 -5.63
N GLU A 76 -15.86 -12.21 -6.48
CA GLU A 76 -16.90 -12.17 -7.50
C GLU A 76 -16.68 -13.24 -8.59
N ILE A 77 -15.44 -13.42 -9.05
CA ILE A 77 -15.07 -14.44 -10.02
C ILE A 77 -15.31 -15.85 -9.47
N VAL A 78 -14.86 -16.12 -8.24
CA VAL A 78 -15.10 -17.41 -7.56
C VAL A 78 -16.60 -17.67 -7.44
N THR A 79 -17.37 -16.69 -6.98
CA THR A 79 -18.82 -16.79 -6.86
C THR A 79 -19.47 -17.09 -8.22
N ARG A 80 -19.14 -16.32 -9.26
CA ARG A 80 -19.67 -16.49 -10.62
C ARG A 80 -19.35 -17.87 -11.20
N ASN A 81 -18.13 -18.37 -11.02
CA ASN A 81 -17.71 -19.68 -11.49
C ASN A 81 -18.48 -20.81 -10.76
N ASN A 82 -18.70 -20.68 -9.46
CA ASN A 82 -19.50 -21.63 -8.69
C ASN A 82 -20.98 -21.65 -9.13
N PHE A 83 -21.55 -20.50 -9.52
CA PHE A 83 -22.90 -20.46 -10.11
C PHE A 83 -22.99 -21.14 -11.48
N HIS A 84 -21.98 -20.96 -12.34
CA HIS A 84 -21.99 -21.56 -13.68
C HIS A 84 -21.82 -23.09 -13.63
N ASN A 85 -21.03 -23.60 -12.70
CA ASN A 85 -20.76 -25.03 -12.52
C ASN A 85 -21.93 -25.82 -11.87
N ASN A 86 -22.93 -25.13 -11.33
CA ASN A 86 -24.12 -25.74 -10.68
C ASN A 86 -25.39 -25.71 -11.54
N ILE A 87 -25.30 -25.33 -12.83
CA ILE A 87 -26.46 -25.39 -13.72
C ILE A 87 -26.67 -26.84 -14.17
N PRO A 88 -27.80 -27.49 -13.86
CA PRO A 88 -28.08 -28.82 -14.37
C PRO A 88 -28.25 -28.72 -15.89
N ILE A 89 -27.43 -29.48 -16.62
CA ILE A 89 -27.61 -29.66 -18.07
C ILE A 89 -28.93 -30.42 -18.23
N LYS A 90 -29.96 -29.73 -18.73
CA LYS A 90 -31.26 -30.31 -19.07
C LYS A 90 -31.19 -31.04 -20.40
#